data_AF-A0A653KZA1-F1
#
_entry.id   AF-A0A653KZA1-F1
#
_cell.length_a   1.000
_cell.length_b   1.000
_cell.length_c   1.000
_cell.angle_alpha   90.00
_cell.angle_beta   90.00
_cell.angle_gamma   90.00
#
_symmetry.space_group_name_H-M   'P 1'
#
loop_
_entity.id
_entity.type
_entity.pdbx_description
1 polymer ?
#
loop_
_entity_poly.entity_id
_entity_poly.type
_entity_poly.pdbx_seq_one_letter_code
_entity_poly.pdbx_strand_id
1 'polypeptide(L)' 'MKEFAIFIIDLLTPRYITEDVALELRDDGYYPVCSMADIEEGERFDGVVAMRSFTWFGVAWSPKLAGEVRPWE' A
#
# COMPACT_ATOMS: atom_id res chain seq x y z
N MET A 1 -4.31 -14.81 -26.96
CA MET A 1 -3.71 -13.57 -27.53
C MET A 1 -4.23 -12.31 -26.86
N LYS A 2 -5.56 -12.15 -26.67
CA LYS A 2 -6.15 -10.97 -26.01
C LYS A 2 -5.71 -10.80 -24.54
N GLU A 3 -5.72 -11.87 -23.73
CA GLU A 3 -5.31 -11.77 -22.32
C GLU A 3 -3.84 -11.39 -22.17
N PHE A 4 -2.98 -11.95 -23.04
CA PHE A 4 -1.56 -11.60 -23.08
C PHE A 4 -1.35 -10.13 -23.42
N ALA A 5 -2.09 -9.58 -24.39
CA ALA A 5 -2.03 -8.16 -24.71
C ALA A 5 -2.49 -7.26 -23.55
N ILE A 6 -3.56 -7.66 -22.84
CA ILE A 6 -4.04 -6.94 -21.64
C ILE A 6 -2.98 -6.96 -20.55
N PHE A 7 -2.36 -8.12 -20.29
CA PHE A 7 -1.28 -8.25 -19.32
C PHE A 7 -0.10 -7.34 -19.66
N ILE A 8 0.34 -7.32 -20.92
CA ILE A 8 1.44 -6.44 -21.35
C ILE A 8 1.08 -4.97 -21.17
N ILE A 9 -0.13 -4.56 -21.55
CA ILE A 9 -0.58 -3.18 -21.34
C ILE A 9 -0.61 -2.84 -19.85
N ASP A 10 -1.12 -3.73 -18.99
CA ASP A 10 -1.19 -3.49 -17.54
C ASP A 10 0.20 -3.39 -16.90
N LEU A 11 1.15 -4.23 -17.34
CA LEU A 11 2.52 -4.22 -16.87
C LEU A 11 3.27 -2.94 -17.28
N LEU A 12 3.05 -2.49 -18.53
CA LEU A 12 3.73 -1.34 -19.10
C LEU A 12 3.09 0.01 -18.76
N THR A 13 1.83 0.03 -18.33
CA THR A 13 1.12 1.27 -18.02
C THR A 13 1.45 1.74 -16.60
N PRO A 14 2.19 2.85 -16.45
CA PRO A 14 2.44 3.41 -15.13
C PRO A 14 1.14 3.95 -14.53
N ARG A 15 0.92 3.69 -13.24
CA ARG A 15 -0.27 4.18 -12.50
C ARG A 15 0.08 4.59 -11.08
N TYR A 16 -0.66 5.55 -10.55
CA TYR A 16 -0.66 5.79 -9.12
C TYR A 16 -1.68 4.87 -8.47
N ILE A 17 -1.26 4.17 -7.42
CA ILE A 17 -2.17 3.41 -6.55
C ILE A 17 -2.23 4.07 -5.19
N THR A 18 -3.34 3.86 -4.49
CA THR A 18 -3.51 4.26 -3.10
C THR A 18 -4.11 3.09 -2.37
N GLU A 19 -3.48 2.70 -1.27
CA GLU A 19 -3.88 1.58 -0.44
C GLU A 19 -3.83 2.00 1.03
N ASP A 20 -4.62 1.35 1.87
CA ASP A 20 -4.47 1.49 3.31
C ASP A 20 -3.37 0.54 3.80
N VAL A 21 -2.50 1.05 4.67
CA VAL A 21 -1.42 0.28 5.30
C VAL A 21 -1.55 0.33 6.82
N ALA A 22 -1.22 -0.79 7.47
CA ALA A 22 -1.08 -0.85 8.92
C ALA A 22 0.15 -0.10 9.39
N LEU A 23 0.03 0.54 10.55
CA LEU A 23 1.07 1.33 11.19
C LEU A 23 1.43 0.77 12.56
N GLU A 24 2.73 0.75 12.86
CA GLU A 24 3.26 0.51 14.20
C GLU A 24 3.75 1.84 14.80
N LEU A 25 3.38 2.10 16.05
CA LEU A 25 3.85 3.24 16.81
C LEU A 25 5.19 2.90 17.47
N ARG A 26 6.22 3.66 17.13
CA ARG A 26 7.55 3.59 17.73
C ARG A 26 7.86 4.87 18.51
N ASP A 27 8.99 4.93 19.18
CA ASP A 27 9.39 6.04 20.05
C ASP A 27 9.36 7.41 19.35
N ASP A 28 9.54 7.45 18.03
CA ASP A 28 9.63 8.66 17.22
C ASP A 28 8.47 8.84 16.21
N GLY A 29 7.49 7.95 16.20
CA GLY A 29 6.27 8.11 15.40
C GLY A 29 5.72 6.83 14.79
N TYR A 30 4.79 6.99 13.85
CA TYR A 30 4.14 5.89 13.14
C TYR A 30 4.94 5.44 11.91
N TYR A 31 5.08 4.13 11.76
CA TYR A 31 5.79 3.51 10.65
C TYR A 31 4.90 2.51 9.91
N PRO A 32 4.84 2.54 8.56
CA PRO A 32 4.12 1.54 7.79
C PRO A 32 4.78 0.16 7.91
N VAL A 33 3.97 -0.85 8.17
CA VAL A 33 4.42 -2.25 8.34
C VAL A 33 4.05 -3.09 7.12
N CYS A 34 2.75 -3.18 6.81
CA CYS A 34 2.22 -3.99 5.70
C CYS A 34 0.94 -3.39 5.11
N SER A 35 0.52 -3.90 3.95
CA SER A 35 -0.79 -3.60 3.38
C SER A 35 -1.90 -4.15 4.27
N MET A 36 -3.02 -3.45 4.37
CA MET A 36 -4.21 -3.99 5.04
C MET A 36 -4.70 -5.30 4.44
N ALA A 37 -4.39 -5.57 3.17
CA ALA A 37 -4.74 -6.80 2.49
C ALA A 37 -3.92 -8.02 2.95
N ASP A 38 -2.76 -7.80 3.57
CA ASP A 38 -1.83 -8.85 4.00
C ASP A 38 -2.00 -9.21 5.49
N ILE A 39 -2.96 -8.59 6.17
CA ILE A 39 -3.17 -8.77 7.61
C ILE A 39 -3.95 -10.05 7.86
N GLU A 40 -3.41 -10.90 8.73
CA GLU A 40 -4.02 -12.16 9.14
C GLU A 40 -4.97 -11.99 10.33
N GLU A 41 -5.89 -12.94 10.49
CA GLU A 41 -6.84 -12.92 11.60
C GLU A 41 -6.12 -12.98 12.95
N GLY A 42 -6.40 -12.00 13.81
CA GLY A 42 -5.80 -11.90 15.15
C GLY A 42 -4.61 -10.95 15.23
N GLU A 43 -4.06 -10.49 14.10
CA GLU A 43 -3.07 -9.43 14.09
C GLU A 43 -3.70 -8.08 14.50
N ARG A 44 -2.89 -7.25 15.15
CA ARG A 44 -3.26 -5.93 15.66
C ARG A 44 -2.10 -4.97 15.48
N PHE A 45 -2.43 -3.75 15.09
CA PHE A 45 -1.49 -2.67 14.87
C PHE A 45 -1.96 -1.39 15.57
N ASP A 46 -1.16 -0.34 15.56
CA ASP A 46 -1.45 0.90 16.30
C ASP A 46 -2.26 1.91 15.49
N GLY A 47 -2.32 1.75 14.17
CA GLY A 47 -3.08 2.62 13.30
C GLY A 47 -3.14 2.17 11.85
N VAL A 48 -3.85 2.96 11.05
CA VAL A 48 -4.01 2.76 9.60
C VAL A 48 -3.88 4.11 8.91
N VAL A 49 -3.19 4.17 7.77
CA VAL A 49 -3.12 5.38 6.94
C VAL A 49 -3.13 5.01 5.46
N ALA A 50 -3.61 5.91 4.61
CA ALA A 50 -3.48 5.71 3.17
C ALA A 50 -2.02 5.96 2.74
N MET A 51 -1.49 5.08 1.91
CA MET A 51 -0.20 5.19 1.27
C MET A 51 -0.41 5.28 -0.24
N ARG A 52 0.16 6.32 -0.85
CA ARG A 52 0.18 6.47 -2.30
C ARG A 52 1.55 6.09 -2.83
N SER A 53 1.56 5.27 -3.88
CA SER A 53 2.79 4.89 -4.58
C SER A 53 2.60 4.97 -6.09
N PHE A 54 3.71 5.14 -6.80
CA PHE A 54 3.74 5.04 -8.26
C PHE A 54 4.12 3.61 -8.63
N THR A 55 3.24 2.87 -9.31
CA THR A 55 3.49 1.49 -9.70
C THR A 55 3.86 1.42 -11.17
N TRP A 56 4.98 0.77 -11.47
CA TRP A 56 5.39 0.49 -12.84
C TRP A 56 6.20 -0.81 -12.89
N PHE A 57 5.95 -1.65 -13.90
CA PHE A 57 6.56 -2.98 -14.05
C PHE A 57 6.40 -3.90 -12.82
N GLY A 58 5.26 -3.80 -12.12
CA GLY A 58 4.99 -4.60 -10.91
C GLY A 58 5.78 -4.17 -9.68
N VAL A 59 6.47 -3.02 -9.73
CA VAL A 59 7.22 -2.46 -8.60
C VAL A 59 6.56 -1.15 -8.16
N ALA A 60 6.43 -0.96 -6.86
CA ALA A 60 6.00 0.30 -6.25
C ALA A 60 7.20 1.21 -5.99
N TRP A 61 7.11 2.45 -6.45
CA TRP A 61 8.15 3.47 -6.36
C TRP A 61 7.64 4.66 -5.55
N SER A 62 8.57 5.26 -4.79
CA SER A 62 8.34 6.48 -4.01
C SER A 62 7.06 6.43 -3.16
N PRO A 63 6.92 5.42 -2.26
CA PRO A 63 5.77 5.35 -1.37
C PRO A 63 5.73 6.59 -0.47
N LYS A 64 4.54 7.16 -0.33
CA LYS A 64 4.31 8.33 0.52
C LYS A 64 3.00 8.17 1.28
N LEU A 65 3.06 8.38 2.59
CA LEU A 65 1.85 8.47 3.41
C LEU A 65 1.01 9.68 2.95
N ALA A 66 -0.28 9.48 2.83
CA ALA A 66 -1.24 10.44 2.34
C ALA A 66 -2.45 10.48 3.28
N GLY A 67 -2.79 11.68 3.78
CA GLY A 67 -3.91 11.85 4.70
C GLY A 67 -3.53 11.67 6.16
N GLU A 68 -4.55 11.47 6.99
CA GLU A 68 -4.42 11.40 8.46
C GLU A 68 -4.37 9.95 8.94
N VAL A 69 -3.62 9.73 10.02
CA VAL A 69 -3.58 8.43 10.70
C VAL A 69 -4.92 8.19 11.39
N ARG A 70 -5.51 7.03 11.13
CA ARG A 70 -6.71 6.54 11.79
C ARG A 70 -6.33 5.48 12.83
N PRO A 71 -7.06 5.39 13.96
CA PRO A 71 -6.84 4.31 14.92
C PRO A 71 -7.14 2.96 14.27
N TRP A 72 -6.48 1.92 14.76
CA TRP A 72 -6.78 0.54 14.40
C TRP A 72 -8.18 0.14 14.88
N GLU A 73 -9.01 -0.43 14.00
CA GLU A 73 -10.38 -0.88 14.28
C GLU A 73 -10.46 -2.36 14.75
#